data_AF-A0A285LAN5-F1
#
_entry.id   AF-A0A285LAN5-F1
#
_cell.length_a   1.000
_cell.length_b   1.000
_cell.length_c   1.000
_cell.angle_alpha   90.00
_cell.angle_beta   90.00
_cell.angle_gamma   90.00
#
_symmetry.space_group_name_H-M   'P 1'
#
loop_
_entity.id
_entity.type
_entity.pdbx_description
1 polymer ?
#
loop_
_entity_poly.entity_id
_entity_poly.type
_entity_poly.pdbx_seq_one_letter_code
_entity_poly.pdbx_strand_id
1 'polypeptide(L)'
;MLLTITCTRPEGADWPATDLGFLLHKNPERVQAFEQSYGTAHVVYPEADPARCTAALVLEVDPIRLVRGRSRGTPDFSLGQYVNDRPYAASSLLSVAIGAVFRTALHGQCKARPELALAALPLRIELPAVPCKGGAEAAERVFAPLGWNVSTTPLPLDPAFPEWGDSHYLRLALAGDMRLADALSHLYVLLPVLDGAKHYWMAADEVDKLIRAGGGWLAEHPERGWIARRYLARRQSLVRTALARLAEIDEADPDDLGAVEDYVDDADALDDDASDASDASDASDASDASDASDRRALSSGRTASTGVPDIDASVGEDGSGSDVDEAAGRAPSLAVQRRRAVLDALGEVGAQRVLDLGCGEGALLRELLADKMFTEIVGVDVSMRALHIAKRKLRVDRMPERVARRLTLLQGALTYTDARLRGYDAAVLMEVIEHVDPPRLGALEHAVFATAAPGSVVVTTPNSEYNATYETLPAGKFRHDDHRFEWTRAEFAAWATGVAQRNGYRVRLRPVGDDHPELGAPTQLALFTRIDGPRPTGADTKGAV
;
A
#
# COMPACT_ATOMS: atom_id res chain seq x y z
N MET A 1 16.44 18.71 3.40
CA MET A 1 15.29 18.62 4.35
C MET A 1 15.71 19.17 5.72
N LEU A 2 14.80 19.73 6.53
CA LEU A 2 15.11 20.40 7.81
C LEU A 2 14.06 20.11 8.90
N LEU A 3 14.52 19.97 10.14
CA LEU A 3 13.78 20.04 11.41
C LEU A 3 14.53 20.99 12.35
N THR A 4 13.83 21.91 13.03
CA THR A 4 14.37 22.63 14.20
C THR A 4 13.65 22.22 15.48
N ILE A 5 14.39 22.20 16.59
CA ILE A 5 13.90 21.97 17.95
C ILE A 5 14.44 23.12 18.80
N THR A 6 13.56 24.04 19.17
CA THR A 6 13.84 25.16 20.08
C THR A 6 13.42 24.78 21.50
N CYS A 7 14.28 25.04 22.48
CA CYS A 7 13.89 25.15 23.88
C CYS A 7 14.05 26.61 24.33
N THR A 8 13.03 27.15 25.00
CA THR A 8 13.07 28.48 25.62
C THR A 8 13.03 28.30 27.13
N ARG A 9 13.98 28.92 27.86
CA ARG A 9 14.06 28.79 29.32
C ARG A 9 12.90 29.55 29.99
N PRO A 10 12.11 28.93 30.88
CA PRO A 10 11.17 29.65 31.74
C PRO A 10 11.85 30.71 32.61
N GLU A 11 11.10 31.75 32.98
CA GLU A 11 11.56 32.67 34.02
C GLU A 11 11.71 31.92 35.36
N GLY A 12 12.80 32.19 36.08
CA GLY A 12 13.11 31.51 37.36
C GLY A 12 13.73 30.11 37.25
N ALA A 13 13.85 29.50 36.06
CA ALA A 13 14.47 28.18 35.92
C ALA A 13 15.99 28.21 36.19
N ASP A 14 16.50 27.18 36.86
CA ASP A 14 17.89 27.04 37.32
C ASP A 14 18.85 26.47 36.26
N TRP A 15 18.32 25.88 35.19
CA TRP A 15 19.07 25.37 34.03
C TRP A 15 19.07 26.37 32.85
N PRO A 16 20.18 26.56 32.12
CA PRO A 16 20.22 27.38 30.89
C PRO A 16 19.62 26.62 29.69
N ALA A 17 19.01 27.32 28.73
CA ALA A 17 18.45 26.70 27.52
C ALA A 17 19.48 25.91 26.70
N THR A 18 20.77 26.27 26.77
CA THR A 18 21.89 25.50 26.19
C THR A 18 21.97 24.05 26.66
N ASP A 19 21.35 23.69 27.79
CA ASP A 19 21.29 22.30 28.27
C ASP A 19 20.52 21.36 27.33
N LEU A 20 19.73 21.90 26.38
CA LEU A 20 19.21 21.16 25.22
C LEU A 20 20.33 20.38 24.48
N GLY A 21 21.56 20.88 24.48
CA GLY A 21 22.74 20.17 23.95
C GLY A 21 23.10 18.90 24.72
N PHE A 22 22.99 18.91 26.05
CA PHE A 22 23.17 17.70 26.87
C PHE A 22 22.01 16.72 26.66
N LEU A 23 20.77 17.23 26.55
CA LEU A 23 19.57 16.39 26.34
C LEU A 23 19.58 15.70 24.97
N LEU A 24 19.98 16.39 23.89
CA LEU A 24 20.13 15.82 22.53
C LEU A 24 21.44 15.02 22.34
N HIS A 25 22.35 15.06 23.33
CA HIS A 25 23.71 14.53 23.26
C HIS A 25 24.49 15.08 22.05
N LYS A 26 24.50 16.41 21.87
CA LYS A 26 25.23 17.15 20.83
C LYS A 26 25.76 18.47 21.42
N ASN A 27 27.06 18.73 21.33
CA ASN A 27 27.62 20.03 21.75
C ASN A 27 27.17 21.14 20.75
N PRO A 28 26.54 22.24 21.22
CA PRO A 28 26.16 23.37 20.37
C PRO A 28 27.31 24.03 19.58
N GLU A 29 28.53 24.01 20.12
CA GLU A 29 29.74 24.56 19.48
C GLU A 29 30.23 23.73 18.28
N ARG A 30 29.59 22.59 17.98
CA ARG A 30 30.06 21.63 16.97
C ARG A 30 28.98 21.25 15.97
N VAL A 31 29.21 21.60 14.70
CA VAL A 31 28.61 20.92 13.56
C VAL A 31 29.00 19.43 13.61
N GLN A 32 28.01 18.54 13.52
CA GLN A 32 28.21 17.09 13.60
C GLN A 32 27.48 16.39 12.46
N ALA A 33 28.22 15.63 11.65
CA ALA A 33 27.70 14.88 10.51
C ALA A 33 27.58 13.38 10.84
N PHE A 34 26.47 12.76 10.40
CA PHE A 34 26.14 11.36 10.64
C PHE A 34 25.71 10.70 9.33
N GLU A 35 26.55 9.80 8.81
CA GLU A 35 26.25 8.96 7.64
C GLU A 35 24.95 8.18 7.80
N GLN A 36 24.09 8.22 6.78
CA GLN A 36 22.85 7.47 6.65
C GLN A 36 22.90 6.61 5.38
N SER A 37 22.03 5.61 5.26
CA SER A 37 21.94 4.79 4.04
C SER A 37 21.58 5.58 2.78
N TYR A 38 21.02 6.78 2.94
CA TYR A 38 20.47 7.66 1.89
C TYR A 38 21.16 9.04 1.78
N GLY A 39 22.29 9.27 2.46
CA GLY A 39 22.97 10.58 2.50
C GLY A 39 23.53 10.91 3.88
N THR A 40 23.57 12.18 4.24
CA THR A 40 24.14 12.68 5.51
C THR A 40 23.10 13.41 6.33
N ALA A 41 23.06 13.15 7.63
CA ALA A 41 22.31 13.94 8.60
C ALA A 41 23.28 14.83 9.39
N HIS A 42 23.11 16.14 9.35
CA HIS A 42 23.91 17.11 10.08
C HIS A 42 23.11 17.66 11.27
N VAL A 43 23.76 17.79 12.44
CA VAL A 43 23.25 18.61 13.55
C VAL A 43 24.08 19.87 13.67
N VAL A 44 23.40 21.01 13.71
CA VAL A 44 23.95 22.34 13.93
C VAL A 44 23.07 23.11 14.92
N TYR A 45 23.60 24.15 15.56
CA TYR A 45 22.86 25.01 16.46
C TYR A 45 22.90 26.44 15.94
N PRO A 46 21.87 26.91 15.18
CA PRO A 46 21.81 28.30 14.73
C PRO A 46 21.67 29.32 15.86
N GLU A 47 21.27 28.89 17.06
CA GLU A 47 21.02 29.73 18.24
C GLU A 47 21.31 28.90 19.49
N ALA A 48 22.11 29.41 20.43
CA ALA A 48 22.56 28.66 21.60
C ALA A 48 22.95 29.60 22.74
N ASP A 49 21.97 30.32 23.29
CA ASP A 49 22.15 31.23 24.42
C ASP A 49 21.45 30.70 25.71
N PRO A 50 21.72 31.30 26.89
CA PRO A 50 21.17 30.80 28.16
C PRO A 50 19.65 30.91 28.30
N ALA A 51 18.99 31.78 27.53
CA ALA A 51 17.54 31.97 27.53
C ALA A 51 16.85 31.19 26.39
N ARG A 52 17.51 31.01 25.24
CA ARG A 52 16.96 30.28 24.09
C ARG A 52 18.02 29.46 23.35
N CYS A 53 17.68 28.23 22.99
CA CYS A 53 18.56 27.32 22.29
C CYS A 53 17.79 26.57 21.20
N THR A 54 18.28 26.63 19.97
CA THR A 54 17.67 26.00 18.80
C THR A 54 18.66 25.01 18.20
N ALA A 55 18.34 23.72 18.29
CA ALA A 55 19.00 22.66 17.53
C ALA A 55 18.35 22.54 16.14
N ALA A 56 19.14 22.27 15.11
CA ALA A 56 18.67 21.99 13.76
C ALA A 56 19.23 20.65 13.26
N LEU A 57 18.33 19.75 12.83
CA LEU A 57 18.65 18.51 12.14
C LEU A 57 18.42 18.72 10.63
N VAL A 58 19.52 18.79 9.87
CA VAL A 58 19.53 19.02 8.42
C VAL A 58 19.83 17.71 7.72
N LEU A 59 18.94 17.26 6.85
CA LEU A 59 19.14 16.07 6.03
C LEU A 59 19.57 16.47 4.62
N GLU A 60 20.80 16.10 4.28
CA GLU A 60 21.41 16.16 2.95
C GLU A 60 21.27 14.76 2.31
N VAL A 61 20.14 14.55 1.63
CA VAL A 61 19.82 13.27 0.99
C VAL A 61 20.48 13.21 -0.39
N ASP A 62 21.23 12.15 -0.66
CA ASP A 62 21.78 11.87 -1.99
C ASP A 62 20.72 11.11 -2.81
N PRO A 63 20.09 11.73 -3.83
CA PRO A 63 19.05 11.09 -4.62
C PRO A 63 19.59 9.92 -5.47
N ILE A 64 20.89 9.94 -5.84
CA ILE A 64 21.52 8.88 -6.63
C ILE A 64 21.76 7.65 -5.75
N ARG A 65 22.25 7.84 -4.52
CA ARG A 65 22.39 6.77 -3.50
C ARG A 65 21.03 6.20 -3.08
N LEU A 66 19.99 7.05 -2.97
CA LEU A 66 18.62 6.64 -2.68
C LEU A 66 18.01 5.72 -3.75
N VAL A 67 18.43 5.83 -5.02
CA VAL A 67 18.09 4.88 -6.10
C VAL A 67 19.01 3.66 -6.07
N ARG A 68 20.34 3.86 -6.03
CA ARG A 68 21.35 2.79 -6.11
C ARG A 68 21.40 1.85 -4.90
N GLY A 69 20.79 2.22 -3.77
CA GLY A 69 20.61 1.35 -2.60
C GLY A 69 19.63 0.18 -2.80
N ARG A 70 19.01 0.06 -3.99
CA ARG A 70 18.17 -1.08 -4.37
C ARG A 70 19.02 -2.24 -4.87
N SER A 71 18.62 -3.47 -4.53
CA SER A 71 19.39 -4.68 -4.88
C SER A 71 19.52 -4.88 -6.39
N ARG A 72 20.67 -5.42 -6.83
CA ARG A 72 21.00 -5.69 -8.24
C ARG A 72 19.99 -6.69 -8.82
N GLY A 73 19.02 -6.21 -9.60
CA GLY A 73 17.92 -7.02 -10.12
C GLY A 73 16.66 -6.25 -10.52
N THR A 74 16.53 -4.97 -10.14
CA THR A 74 15.52 -4.07 -10.74
C THR A 74 16.10 -3.37 -11.97
N PRO A 75 15.39 -3.30 -13.11
CA PRO A 75 15.79 -2.47 -14.25
C PRO A 75 15.80 -0.97 -13.88
N ASP A 76 16.82 -0.25 -14.34
CA ASP A 76 16.91 1.21 -14.26
C ASP A 76 15.86 1.91 -15.16
N PHE A 77 15.77 3.24 -15.02
CA PHE A 77 14.85 4.15 -15.75
C PHE A 77 13.35 4.08 -15.39
N SER A 78 13.01 4.75 -14.28
CA SER A 78 11.83 5.63 -14.31
C SER A 78 12.18 7.00 -13.72
N LEU A 79 11.76 8.08 -14.38
CA LEU A 79 12.21 9.45 -14.05
C LEU A 79 11.89 9.83 -12.59
N GLY A 80 10.73 9.41 -12.09
CA GLY A 80 10.29 9.62 -10.71
C GLY A 80 11.16 8.94 -9.64
N GLN A 81 12.12 8.08 -9.99
CA GLN A 81 13.14 7.59 -9.05
C GLN A 81 14.27 8.61 -8.83
N TYR A 82 14.63 9.39 -9.86
CA TYR A 82 15.70 10.40 -9.79
C TYR A 82 15.17 11.80 -9.48
N VAL A 83 13.96 12.12 -9.94
CA VAL A 83 13.27 13.39 -9.68
C VAL A 83 12.04 13.13 -8.81
N ASN A 84 12.17 13.39 -7.51
CA ASN A 84 11.09 13.31 -6.53
C ASN A 84 11.35 14.25 -5.34
N ASP A 85 10.32 14.45 -4.55
CA ASP A 85 10.25 15.26 -3.33
C ASP A 85 11.11 14.76 -2.15
N ARG A 86 11.50 13.49 -2.14
CA ARG A 86 12.05 12.79 -0.95
C ARG A 86 13.33 13.40 -0.35
N PRO A 87 14.22 14.09 -1.10
CA PRO A 87 15.33 14.84 -0.50
C PRO A 87 14.93 16.07 0.32
N TYR A 88 13.69 16.55 0.12
CA TYR A 88 13.20 17.83 0.61
C TYR A 88 12.09 17.66 1.66
N ALA A 89 11.18 16.71 1.43
CA ALA A 89 9.99 16.43 2.25
C ALA A 89 10.28 15.80 3.62
N ALA A 90 9.85 16.46 4.70
CA ALA A 90 10.07 16.05 6.08
C ALA A 90 9.14 14.88 6.50
N SER A 91 9.47 13.66 6.06
CA SER A 91 8.71 12.44 6.40
C SER A 91 9.57 11.27 6.91
N SER A 92 9.38 10.06 6.39
CA SER A 92 9.98 8.80 6.88
C SER A 92 11.51 8.84 6.99
N LEU A 93 12.21 9.57 6.11
CA LEU A 93 13.67 9.72 6.20
C LEU A 93 14.08 10.53 7.44
N LEU A 94 13.32 11.57 7.79
CA LEU A 94 13.54 12.37 8.99
C LEU A 94 13.32 11.55 10.27
N SER A 95 12.27 10.72 10.32
CA SER A 95 12.05 9.79 11.44
C SER A 95 13.22 8.82 11.61
N VAL A 96 13.76 8.26 10.52
CA VAL A 96 14.96 7.41 10.58
C VAL A 96 16.18 8.19 11.11
N ALA A 97 16.39 9.43 10.66
CA ALA A 97 17.47 10.27 11.17
C ALA A 97 17.29 10.62 12.65
N ILE A 98 16.08 10.92 13.13
CA ILE A 98 15.78 11.13 14.56
C ILE A 98 16.18 9.88 15.37
N GLY A 99 15.73 8.69 14.96
CA GLY A 99 16.05 7.43 15.64
C GLY A 99 17.54 7.03 15.57
N ALA A 100 18.28 7.52 14.58
CA ALA A 100 19.72 7.31 14.46
C ALA A 100 20.53 8.32 15.29
N VAL A 101 20.28 9.61 15.12
CA VAL A 101 21.09 10.73 15.61
C VAL A 101 20.73 11.15 17.04
N PHE A 102 19.44 11.12 17.39
CA PHE A 102 18.92 11.48 18.71
C PHE A 102 18.52 10.26 19.55
N ARG A 103 19.01 9.06 19.20
CA ARG A 103 18.68 7.78 19.85
C ARG A 103 18.61 7.84 21.38
N THR A 104 19.64 8.38 22.04
CA THR A 104 19.72 8.43 23.51
C THR A 104 18.68 9.38 24.12
N ALA A 105 18.40 10.50 23.43
CA ALA A 105 17.38 11.48 23.82
C ALA A 105 15.96 10.92 23.66
N LEU A 106 15.71 10.19 22.56
CA LEU A 106 14.46 9.48 22.26
C LEU A 106 14.10 8.43 23.33
N HIS A 107 15.09 7.86 24.02
CA HIS A 107 14.88 6.94 25.15
C HIS A 107 14.82 7.66 26.52
N GLY A 108 14.77 9.00 26.56
CA GLY A 108 14.71 9.79 27.79
C GLY A 108 15.96 9.76 28.67
N GLN A 109 17.11 9.35 28.13
CA GLN A 109 18.32 9.16 28.92
C GLN A 109 19.25 10.38 28.81
N CYS A 110 19.54 11.06 29.92
CA CYS A 110 20.64 12.03 30.00
C CYS A 110 21.41 11.88 31.32
N LYS A 111 22.69 11.47 31.25
CA LYS A 111 23.54 11.34 32.45
C LYS A 111 24.04 12.68 33.00
N ALA A 112 24.08 13.73 32.18
CA ALA A 112 24.56 15.06 32.56
C ALA A 112 23.46 15.96 33.15
N ARG A 113 22.19 15.65 32.85
CA ARG A 113 20.98 16.35 33.31
C ARG A 113 19.81 15.34 33.45
N PRO A 114 19.85 14.44 34.44
CA PRO A 114 18.85 13.37 34.56
C PRO A 114 17.45 13.92 34.87
N GLU A 115 17.35 14.88 35.79
CA GLU A 115 16.09 15.51 36.18
C GLU A 115 15.45 16.28 35.02
N LEU A 116 16.25 17.04 34.27
CA LEU A 116 15.78 17.80 33.10
C LEU A 116 15.31 16.91 31.93
N ALA A 117 15.76 15.65 31.85
CA ALA A 117 15.25 14.67 30.88
C ALA A 117 13.90 14.04 31.29
N LEU A 118 13.49 14.25 32.54
CA LEU A 118 12.18 13.87 33.07
C LEU A 118 11.22 15.07 33.20
N ALA A 119 11.74 16.30 33.20
CA ALA A 119 10.95 17.53 33.22
C ALA A 119 10.21 17.79 31.89
N ALA A 120 9.03 18.41 31.99
CA ALA A 120 8.40 19.07 30.85
C ALA A 120 9.18 20.35 30.50
N LEU A 121 9.41 20.59 29.22
CA LEU A 121 10.20 21.70 28.69
C LEU A 121 9.37 22.51 27.70
N PRO A 122 9.46 23.85 27.66
CA PRO A 122 8.84 24.65 26.61
C PRO A 122 9.55 24.42 25.28
N LEU A 123 8.98 23.53 24.47
CA LEU A 123 9.52 23.11 23.19
C LEU A 123 8.74 23.75 22.04
N ARG A 124 9.47 24.26 21.05
CA ARG A 124 8.93 24.68 19.75
C ARG A 124 9.67 23.95 18.63
N ILE A 125 8.94 23.13 17.90
CA ILE A 125 9.41 22.38 16.73
C ILE A 125 8.95 23.10 15.46
N GLU A 126 9.82 23.22 14.46
CA GLU A 126 9.42 23.67 13.12
C GLU A 126 9.93 22.73 12.02
N LEU A 127 9.04 22.47 11.07
CA LEU A 127 9.23 21.57 9.94
C LEU A 127 8.74 22.31 8.68
N PRO A 128 9.64 22.84 7.82
CA PRO A 128 9.25 23.75 6.74
C PRO A 128 8.36 23.15 5.64
N ALA A 129 8.38 21.82 5.46
CA ALA A 129 7.63 21.11 4.42
C ALA A 129 7.37 19.64 4.83
N VAL A 130 6.27 19.38 5.53
CA VAL A 130 5.78 18.04 5.89
C VAL A 130 4.73 17.59 4.86
N PRO A 131 4.86 16.43 4.19
CA PRO A 131 3.78 15.90 3.37
C PRO A 131 2.61 15.48 4.28
N CYS A 132 1.44 16.07 4.06
CA CYS A 132 0.22 15.75 4.76
C CYS A 132 -0.95 15.68 3.79
N LYS A 133 -1.24 14.48 3.29
CA LYS A 133 -2.32 14.27 2.30
C LYS A 133 -3.73 14.44 2.89
N GLY A 134 -3.85 14.56 4.20
CA GLY A 134 -5.10 14.91 4.90
C GLY A 134 -5.23 16.40 5.25
N GLY A 135 -4.33 17.26 4.76
CA GLY A 135 -4.37 18.70 5.01
C GLY A 135 -4.09 19.10 6.47
N ALA A 136 -4.33 20.38 6.79
CA ALA A 136 -4.09 20.97 8.10
C ALA A 136 -4.77 20.19 9.24
N GLU A 137 -6.06 19.88 9.07
CA GLU A 137 -6.90 19.17 10.05
C GLU A 137 -6.32 17.80 10.44
N ALA A 138 -5.71 17.06 9.50
CA ALA A 138 -5.11 15.76 9.81
C ALA A 138 -3.78 15.86 10.57
N ALA A 139 -3.07 16.99 10.48
CA ALA A 139 -1.90 17.26 11.32
C ALA A 139 -2.34 17.72 12.73
N GLU A 140 -3.37 18.56 12.83
CA GLU A 140 -3.93 18.99 14.10
C GLU A 140 -4.50 17.80 14.89
N ARG A 141 -5.32 16.94 14.26
CA ARG A 141 -5.98 15.80 14.90
C ARG A 141 -5.03 14.74 15.47
N VAL A 142 -3.76 14.69 15.06
CA VAL A 142 -2.75 13.77 15.63
C VAL A 142 -1.72 14.42 16.55
N PHE A 143 -1.62 15.75 16.59
CA PHE A 143 -0.68 16.44 17.47
C PHE A 143 -1.38 17.19 18.62
N ALA A 144 -2.56 17.77 18.40
CA ALA A 144 -3.29 18.47 19.45
C ALA A 144 -3.66 17.59 20.67
N PRO A 145 -4.07 16.31 20.53
CA PRO A 145 -4.33 15.45 21.69
C PRO A 145 -3.08 15.15 22.53
N LEU A 146 -1.88 15.34 21.98
CA LEU A 146 -0.59 15.16 22.65
C LEU A 146 -0.09 16.43 23.36
N GLY A 147 -0.96 17.42 23.56
CA GLY A 147 -0.63 18.68 24.23
C GLY A 147 0.13 19.68 23.35
N TRP A 148 0.22 19.48 22.04
CA TRP A 148 0.78 20.47 21.12
C TRP A 148 -0.26 21.54 20.75
N ASN A 149 0.12 22.81 20.87
CA ASN A 149 -0.45 23.86 20.05
C ASN A 149 0.08 23.70 18.62
N VAL A 150 -0.81 23.43 17.67
CA VAL A 150 -0.48 23.10 16.28
C VAL A 150 -0.74 24.31 15.39
N SER A 151 0.31 24.80 14.71
CA SER A 151 0.19 25.82 13.67
C SER A 151 0.61 25.23 12.33
N THR A 152 -0.27 25.32 11.33
CA THR A 152 0.00 24.85 9.97
C THR A 152 -0.16 25.99 8.97
N THR A 153 0.53 25.86 7.84
CA THR A 153 0.28 26.71 6.66
C THR A 153 0.47 25.86 5.42
N PRO A 154 -0.55 25.70 4.56
CA PRO A 154 -0.38 25.09 3.24
C PRO A 154 0.73 25.78 2.44
N LEU A 155 1.43 25.02 1.62
CA LEU A 155 2.41 25.55 0.67
C LEU A 155 1.81 25.50 -0.74
N PRO A 156 1.77 26.60 -1.51
CA PRO A 156 1.31 26.58 -2.89
C PRO A 156 2.16 25.65 -3.76
N LEU A 157 1.56 25.03 -4.79
CA LEU A 157 2.31 24.20 -5.75
C LEU A 157 3.39 25.00 -6.49
N ASP A 158 3.05 26.20 -6.95
CA ASP A 158 3.99 27.19 -7.45
C ASP A 158 3.45 28.61 -7.17
N PRO A 159 4.17 29.48 -6.44
CA PRO A 159 3.77 30.87 -6.23
C PRO A 159 3.59 31.70 -7.51
N ALA A 160 4.16 31.26 -8.64
CA ALA A 160 3.98 31.91 -9.95
C ALA A 160 2.69 31.48 -10.68
N PHE A 161 2.05 30.39 -10.24
CA PHE A 161 0.80 29.85 -10.82
C PHE A 161 -0.23 29.57 -9.70
N PRO A 162 -0.80 30.61 -9.05
CA PRO A 162 -1.72 30.44 -7.92
C PRO A 162 -2.97 29.61 -8.26
N GLU A 163 -3.36 29.56 -9.54
CA GLU A 163 -4.49 28.76 -10.03
C GLU A 163 -4.27 27.24 -9.97
N TRP A 164 -3.03 26.77 -9.72
CA TRP A 164 -2.76 25.36 -9.42
C TRP A 164 -3.13 24.99 -7.97
N GLY A 165 -3.28 25.98 -7.09
CA GLY A 165 -3.66 25.80 -5.69
C GLY A 165 -2.55 25.26 -4.79
N ASP A 166 -2.96 24.79 -3.62
CA ASP A 166 -2.05 24.27 -2.60
C ASP A 166 -1.50 22.88 -2.93
N SER A 167 -0.24 22.68 -2.57
CA SER A 167 0.40 21.37 -2.57
C SER A 167 -0.05 20.54 -1.37
N HIS A 168 0.25 19.25 -1.39
CA HIS A 168 0.03 18.37 -0.24
C HIS A 168 1.09 18.55 0.88
N TYR A 169 1.86 19.65 0.88
CA TYR A 169 2.83 19.99 1.91
C TYR A 169 2.32 21.10 2.82
N LEU A 170 2.56 20.92 4.12
CA LEU A 170 2.36 21.93 5.14
C LEU A 170 3.72 22.42 5.65
N ARG A 171 3.85 23.72 5.87
CA ARG A 171 4.71 24.21 6.94
C ARG A 171 4.02 23.84 8.26
N LEU A 172 4.72 23.11 9.13
CA LEU A 172 4.21 22.69 10.43
C LEU A 172 5.08 23.30 11.53
N ALA A 173 4.45 23.94 12.50
CA ALA A 173 5.05 24.33 13.76
C ALA A 173 4.23 23.75 14.92
N LEU A 174 4.92 23.20 15.91
CA LEU A 174 4.34 22.63 17.12
C LEU A 174 4.95 23.35 18.32
N ALA A 175 4.13 23.78 19.29
CA ALA A 175 4.59 24.39 20.53
C ALA A 175 3.88 23.77 21.75
N GLY A 176 4.61 23.40 22.79
CA GLY A 176 4.02 22.77 23.98
C GLY A 176 5.05 22.42 25.06
N ASP A 177 4.56 22.22 26.28
CA ASP A 177 5.37 21.91 27.46
C ASP A 177 5.40 20.40 27.70
N MET A 178 6.47 19.72 27.25
CA MET A 178 6.60 18.26 27.38
C MET A 178 8.06 17.81 27.42
N ARG A 179 8.31 16.54 27.79
CA ARG A 179 9.67 15.99 27.80
C ARG A 179 10.20 15.86 26.37
N LEU A 180 11.49 16.12 26.20
CA LEU A 180 12.15 16.01 24.89
C LEU A 180 12.06 14.60 24.28
N ALA A 181 12.06 13.55 25.11
CA ALA A 181 11.91 12.17 24.65
C ALA A 181 10.55 11.94 23.96
N ASP A 182 9.49 12.44 24.58
CA ASP A 182 8.11 12.26 24.13
C ASP A 182 7.90 13.10 22.86
N ALA A 183 8.39 14.34 22.83
CA ALA A 183 8.41 15.17 21.62
C ALA A 183 9.14 14.52 20.43
N LEU A 184 10.29 13.88 20.66
CA LEU A 184 11.03 13.15 19.62
C LEU A 184 10.29 11.87 19.19
N SER A 185 9.59 11.20 20.10
CA SER A 185 8.73 10.05 19.82
C SER A 185 7.52 10.43 18.96
N HIS A 186 6.83 11.52 19.30
CA HIS A 186 5.71 12.06 18.54
C HIS A 186 6.11 12.28 17.07
N LEU A 187 7.26 12.93 16.81
CA LEU A 187 7.80 13.08 15.45
C LEU A 187 8.19 11.74 14.79
N TYR A 188 8.83 10.84 15.54
CA TYR A 188 9.28 9.54 15.02
C TYR A 188 8.10 8.70 14.49
N VAL A 189 6.97 8.70 15.22
CA VAL A 189 5.76 7.93 14.86
C VAL A 189 4.86 8.66 13.86
N LEU A 190 4.68 9.98 13.96
CA LEU A 190 3.63 10.69 13.22
C LEU A 190 4.07 11.23 11.84
N LEU A 191 5.34 11.57 11.63
CA LEU A 191 5.80 12.04 10.31
C LEU A 191 5.60 11.00 9.17
N PRO A 192 5.78 9.68 9.36
CA PRO A 192 5.43 8.65 8.36
C PRO A 192 3.91 8.49 8.16
N VAL A 193 3.12 8.84 9.17
CA VAL A 193 1.65 8.69 9.19
C VAL A 193 0.97 9.78 8.36
N LEU A 194 1.41 11.03 8.48
CA LEU A 194 0.91 12.16 7.69
C LEU A 194 1.20 11.99 6.18
N ASP A 195 2.41 11.54 5.86
CA ASP A 195 2.85 11.16 4.50
C ASP A 195 1.95 10.06 3.91
N GLY A 196 1.75 8.99 4.68
CA GLY A 196 1.01 7.80 4.26
C GLY A 196 1.75 6.93 3.22
N ALA A 197 2.94 7.32 2.76
CA ALA A 197 3.76 6.55 1.85
C ALA A 197 5.07 6.06 2.49
N LYS A 198 4.99 5.06 3.39
CA LYS A 198 6.20 4.34 3.81
C LYS A 198 6.86 3.66 2.60
N HIS A 199 8.04 4.17 2.22
CA HIS A 199 8.78 3.76 1.01
C HIS A 199 9.78 2.61 1.23
N TYR A 200 9.72 1.93 2.38
CA TYR A 200 10.57 0.77 2.70
C TYR A 200 9.73 -0.51 2.83
N TRP A 201 10.36 -1.67 2.62
CA TRP A 201 9.74 -2.97 2.84
C TRP A 201 9.58 -3.20 4.35
N MET A 202 8.33 -3.20 4.82
CA MET A 202 7.99 -3.48 6.22
C MET A 202 8.00 -4.98 6.49
N ALA A 203 8.74 -5.39 7.52
CA ALA A 203 8.64 -6.70 8.16
C ALA A 203 7.86 -6.58 9.49
N ALA A 204 7.75 -7.67 10.25
CA ALA A 204 7.03 -7.68 11.53
C ALA A 204 7.65 -6.74 12.58
N ASP A 205 8.95 -6.45 12.48
CA ASP A 205 9.69 -5.56 13.37
C ASP A 205 9.19 -4.10 13.36
N GLU A 206 8.42 -3.68 12.34
CA GLU A 206 7.74 -2.38 12.32
C GLU A 206 6.64 -2.28 13.39
N VAL A 207 6.04 -3.39 13.82
CA VAL A 207 5.09 -3.40 14.95
C VAL A 207 5.85 -3.18 16.26
N ASP A 208 6.95 -3.90 16.48
CA ASP A 208 7.77 -3.72 17.69
C ASP A 208 8.39 -2.30 17.77
N LYS A 209 8.70 -1.68 16.62
CA LYS A 209 9.10 -0.27 16.55
C LYS A 209 7.95 0.67 16.89
N LEU A 210 6.73 0.41 16.40
CA LEU A 210 5.55 1.23 16.69
C LEU A 210 5.24 1.21 18.19
N ILE A 211 5.16 0.02 18.80
CA ILE A 211 4.89 -0.11 20.25
C ILE A 211 6.02 0.52 21.07
N ARG A 212 7.30 0.21 20.77
CA ARG A 212 8.44 0.77 21.52
C ARG A 212 8.57 2.28 21.42
N ALA A 213 8.25 2.87 20.27
CA ALA A 213 8.31 4.32 20.09
C ALA A 213 7.05 5.01 20.66
N GLY A 214 5.86 4.48 20.38
CA GLY A 214 4.58 5.04 20.81
C GLY A 214 4.32 4.95 22.31
N GLY A 215 4.96 4.01 23.01
CA GLY A 215 4.88 3.91 24.48
C GLY A 215 3.43 3.85 24.99
N GLY A 216 3.17 4.51 26.12
CA GLY A 216 1.81 4.69 26.65
C GLY A 216 0.97 5.71 25.84
N TRP A 217 1.58 6.79 25.33
CA TRP A 217 0.82 7.85 24.67
C TRP A 217 0.05 7.34 23.44
N LEU A 218 0.61 6.39 22.69
CA LEU A 218 -0.08 5.82 21.52
C LEU A 218 -1.20 4.86 21.92
N ALA A 219 -1.13 4.27 23.12
CA ALA A 219 -2.25 3.52 23.68
C ALA A 219 -3.37 4.50 24.03
N GLU A 220 -3.10 5.57 24.76
CA GLU A 220 -4.07 6.59 25.18
C GLU A 220 -4.64 7.46 24.03
N HIS A 221 -3.97 7.53 22.87
CA HIS A 221 -4.32 8.51 21.82
C HIS A 221 -5.67 8.22 21.11
N PRO A 222 -6.57 9.20 20.93
CA PRO A 222 -7.89 8.96 20.30
C PRO A 222 -7.78 8.42 18.87
N GLU A 223 -6.86 8.95 18.04
CA GLU A 223 -6.61 8.45 16.68
C GLU A 223 -5.79 7.13 16.64
N ARG A 224 -5.60 6.39 17.75
CA ARG A 224 -4.74 5.18 17.81
C ARG A 224 -4.96 4.20 16.65
N GLY A 225 -6.23 3.92 16.31
CA GLY A 225 -6.61 3.12 15.15
C GLY A 225 -6.16 3.68 13.80
N TRP A 226 -6.30 4.99 13.59
CA TRP A 226 -5.91 5.67 12.34
C TRP A 226 -4.38 5.76 12.20
N ILE A 227 -3.68 6.08 13.29
CA ILE A 227 -2.22 6.14 13.39
C ILE A 227 -1.63 4.76 13.06
N ALA A 228 -2.07 3.69 13.73
CA ALA A 228 -1.61 2.33 13.47
C ALA A 228 -1.87 1.89 12.01
N ARG A 229 -3.09 2.12 11.50
CA ARG A 229 -3.47 1.80 10.11
C ARG A 229 -2.59 2.51 9.08
N ARG A 230 -2.16 3.76 9.31
CA ARG A 230 -1.25 4.48 8.39
C ARG A 230 0.22 4.12 8.61
N TYR A 231 0.68 3.97 9.86
CA TYR A 231 2.07 3.60 10.17
C TYR A 231 2.43 2.21 9.63
N LEU A 232 1.48 1.27 9.60
CA LEU A 232 1.66 -0.08 9.07
C LEU A 232 1.10 -0.23 7.65
N ALA A 233 0.99 0.90 6.92
CA ALA A 233 0.54 1.04 5.54
C ALA A 233 -0.64 0.11 5.15
N ARG A 234 -1.66 0.08 6.01
CA ARG A 234 -2.93 -0.67 5.89
C ARG A 234 -2.80 -2.20 5.79
N ARG A 235 -1.70 -2.81 6.28
CA ARG A 235 -1.60 -4.28 6.41
C ARG A 235 -2.40 -4.77 7.62
N GLN A 236 -3.61 -5.28 7.38
CA GLN A 236 -4.57 -5.63 8.44
C GLN A 236 -4.01 -6.58 9.52
N SER A 237 -3.23 -7.60 9.15
CA SER A 237 -2.60 -8.50 10.13
C SER A 237 -1.66 -7.78 11.10
N LEU A 238 -0.76 -6.93 10.59
CA LEU A 238 0.14 -6.13 11.43
C LEU A 238 -0.63 -5.08 12.26
N VAL A 239 -1.67 -4.48 11.68
CA VAL A 239 -2.54 -3.52 12.37
C VAL A 239 -3.27 -4.18 13.53
N ARG A 240 -3.84 -5.37 13.34
CA ARG A 240 -4.51 -6.14 14.41
C ARG A 240 -3.53 -6.50 15.54
N THR A 241 -2.33 -6.99 15.21
CA THR A 241 -1.29 -7.26 16.22
C THR A 241 -0.83 -6.00 16.96
N ALA A 242 -0.78 -4.84 16.29
CA ALA A 242 -0.45 -3.58 16.94
C ALA A 242 -1.57 -3.08 17.86
N LEU A 243 -2.83 -3.16 17.43
CA LEU A 243 -3.98 -2.69 18.22
C LEU A 243 -4.23 -3.59 19.44
N ALA A 244 -4.16 -4.92 19.31
CA ALA A 244 -4.25 -5.83 20.45
C ALA A 244 -3.18 -5.53 21.52
N ARG A 245 -1.92 -5.29 21.10
CA ARG A 245 -0.84 -4.90 22.02
C ARG A 245 -0.97 -3.47 22.59
N LEU A 246 -1.78 -2.60 22.00
CA LEU A 246 -2.10 -1.30 22.58
C LEU A 246 -3.27 -1.41 23.60
N ALA A 247 -4.23 -2.32 23.36
CA ALA A 247 -5.24 -2.70 24.35
C ALA A 247 -4.60 -3.27 25.63
N GLU A 248 -3.63 -4.18 25.48
CA GLU A 248 -2.82 -4.75 26.58
C GLU A 248 -2.08 -3.69 27.44
N ILE A 249 -1.87 -2.47 26.92
CA ILE A 249 -1.16 -1.37 27.60
C ILE A 249 -2.13 -0.41 28.31
N ASP A 250 -3.36 -0.26 27.81
CA ASP A 250 -4.40 0.67 28.30
C ASP A 250 -5.45 -0.03 29.20
N GLU A 251 -5.25 -1.32 29.51
CA GLU A 251 -6.25 -2.23 30.12
C GLU A 251 -7.61 -2.25 29.38
N ALA A 252 -7.62 -1.90 28.09
CA ALA A 252 -8.80 -1.81 27.25
C ALA A 252 -9.12 -3.14 26.55
N ASP A 253 -10.38 -3.34 26.17
CA ASP A 253 -10.78 -4.50 25.37
C ASP A 253 -10.25 -4.37 23.93
N PRO A 254 -9.55 -5.38 23.37
CA PRO A 254 -9.12 -5.38 21.97
C PRO A 254 -10.26 -5.17 20.96
N ASP A 255 -11.47 -5.61 21.27
CA ASP A 255 -12.62 -5.53 20.36
C ASP A 255 -13.11 -4.09 20.20
N ASP A 256 -13.11 -3.30 21.29
CA ASP A 256 -13.39 -1.84 21.27
C ASP A 256 -12.37 -1.06 20.43
N LEU A 257 -11.18 -1.62 20.16
CA LEU A 257 -10.16 -1.01 19.30
C LEU A 257 -10.31 -1.41 17.82
N GLY A 258 -11.26 -2.28 17.49
CA GLY A 258 -11.40 -2.86 16.16
C GLY A 258 -10.30 -3.87 15.83
N ALA A 259 -9.91 -4.71 16.80
CA ALA A 259 -9.09 -5.90 16.56
C ALA A 259 -9.90 -7.11 16.05
N VAL A 260 -11.24 -7.05 16.14
CA VAL A 260 -12.21 -8.06 15.68
C VAL A 260 -12.02 -8.53 14.24
N GLU A 261 -12.57 -9.72 13.95
CA GLU A 261 -12.66 -10.28 12.61
C GLU A 261 -13.76 -9.59 11.77
N ASP A 262 -13.37 -8.56 11.03
CA ASP A 262 -14.03 -8.26 9.75
C ASP A 262 -13.91 -9.52 8.85
N TYR A 263 -14.97 -10.33 8.75
CA TYR A 263 -15.09 -11.43 7.77
C TYR A 263 -15.25 -10.87 6.34
N VAL A 264 -14.22 -10.17 5.89
CA VAL A 264 -13.90 -10.01 4.47
C VAL A 264 -13.12 -11.26 4.08
N ASP A 265 -13.72 -12.06 3.20
CA ASP A 265 -13.25 -13.39 2.81
C ASP A 265 -11.94 -13.32 1.98
N ASP A 266 -10.81 -13.30 2.68
CA ASP A 266 -9.46 -13.33 2.11
C ASP A 266 -8.91 -14.78 2.07
N ALA A 267 -9.74 -15.71 1.56
CA ALA A 267 -9.45 -17.14 1.39
C ALA A 267 -8.38 -17.42 0.31
N ASP A 268 -7.17 -16.94 0.56
CA ASP A 268 -5.96 -17.15 -0.25
C ASP A 268 -4.71 -17.26 0.69
N ALA A 269 -4.93 -17.64 1.96
CA ALA A 269 -4.02 -17.49 3.10
C ALA A 269 -3.77 -18.79 3.93
N LEU A 270 -3.82 -19.95 3.29
CA LEU A 270 -3.33 -21.27 3.77
C LEU A 270 -2.64 -21.97 2.57
N ASP A 271 -1.57 -22.76 2.66
CA ASP A 271 -0.63 -23.09 3.75
C ASP A 271 0.81 -23.06 3.18
N ASP A 272 1.81 -22.69 4.00
CA ASP A 272 3.23 -23.06 3.88
C ASP A 272 4.01 -22.44 5.07
N ASP A 273 4.47 -23.25 6.03
CA ASP A 273 5.63 -23.03 6.95
C ASP A 273 5.52 -23.95 8.20
N ALA A 274 5.52 -25.28 8.01
CA ALA A 274 5.40 -26.24 9.13
C ALA A 274 6.17 -27.58 8.99
N SER A 275 7.19 -27.70 8.12
CA SER A 275 8.07 -28.88 8.11
C SER A 275 9.39 -28.69 7.35
N ASP A 276 10.40 -28.06 7.97
CA ASP A 276 11.81 -28.47 7.74
C ASP A 276 12.70 -28.03 8.92
N ALA A 277 12.96 -28.94 9.86
CA ALA A 277 13.69 -28.64 11.11
C ALA A 277 14.33 -29.87 11.78
N SER A 278 14.89 -30.82 11.01
CA SER A 278 15.67 -31.93 11.55
C SER A 278 16.69 -32.49 10.55
N ASP A 279 17.87 -32.86 11.07
CA ASP A 279 18.90 -33.73 10.48
C ASP A 279 19.59 -33.31 9.17
N ALA A 280 20.64 -32.49 9.33
CA ALA A 280 21.77 -32.42 8.41
C ALA A 280 23.08 -32.04 9.14
N SER A 281 23.62 -32.96 9.96
CA SER A 281 24.95 -32.82 10.59
C SER A 281 25.74 -34.14 10.54
N ASP A 282 27.03 -34.01 10.21
CA ASP A 282 28.09 -35.02 10.24
C ASP A 282 27.89 -36.33 9.47
N ALA A 283 28.40 -36.32 8.24
CA ALA A 283 29.00 -37.51 7.62
C ALA A 283 30.51 -37.51 7.92
N SER A 284 30.93 -38.24 8.95
CA SER A 284 32.34 -38.58 9.21
C SER A 284 32.49 -40.09 9.41
N ASP A 285 33.10 -40.76 8.44
CA ASP A 285 33.27 -42.22 8.43
C ASP A 285 34.72 -42.61 8.73
N ALA A 286 34.94 -43.42 9.78
CA ALA A 286 36.00 -44.43 9.88
C ALA A 286 36.04 -45.13 11.27
N SER A 287 35.96 -46.47 11.29
CA SER A 287 36.33 -47.39 12.40
C SER A 287 35.51 -47.32 13.71
N ASP A 288 35.37 -48.39 14.52
CA ASP A 288 36.03 -49.72 14.48
C ASP A 288 35.04 -50.87 14.85
N ALA A 289 35.55 -52.10 15.01
CA ALA A 289 34.82 -53.37 14.86
C ALA A 289 34.08 -53.95 16.11
N SER A 290 33.47 -55.13 15.89
CA SER A 290 32.85 -56.10 16.85
C SER A 290 31.39 -55.81 17.30
N ASP A 291 30.51 -56.79 17.56
CA ASP A 291 30.61 -58.27 17.50
C ASP A 291 29.24 -58.95 17.14
N ALA A 292 29.24 -60.28 17.08
CA ALA A 292 28.11 -61.24 17.04
C ALA A 292 26.94 -60.96 18.02
N SER A 293 25.69 -61.47 17.86
CA SER A 293 24.96 -62.21 16.79
C SER A 293 23.43 -62.18 17.14
N ASP A 294 22.43 -62.94 16.63
CA ASP A 294 22.34 -64.14 15.77
C ASP A 294 20.90 -64.31 15.17
N ARG A 295 20.73 -65.30 14.27
CA ARG A 295 19.55 -66.15 14.00
C ARG A 295 18.10 -65.57 13.86
N ARG A 296 17.59 -65.76 12.62
CA ARG A 296 16.32 -66.45 12.19
C ARG A 296 15.03 -66.25 13.03
N ALA A 297 13.89 -65.76 12.52
CA ALA A 297 13.08 -66.10 11.32
C ALA A 297 12.15 -67.33 11.44
N LEU A 298 10.92 -67.23 10.86
CA LEU A 298 9.82 -68.23 10.74
C LEU A 298 8.97 -68.46 12.03
N SER A 299 7.68 -68.87 12.03
CA SER A 299 6.57 -68.84 11.03
C SER A 299 5.22 -69.38 11.63
N SER A 300 4.06 -68.95 11.10
CA SER A 300 2.75 -69.67 11.02
C SER A 300 1.81 -69.88 12.26
N GLY A 301 0.49 -70.05 12.00
CA GLY A 301 -0.60 -70.45 12.94
C GLY A 301 -1.57 -69.30 13.32
N ARG A 302 -2.87 -69.17 12.97
CA ARG A 302 -4.04 -70.09 12.80
C ARG A 302 -4.37 -70.88 14.10
N THR A 303 -5.57 -70.89 14.71
CA THR A 303 -6.98 -70.57 14.31
C THR A 303 -7.96 -70.40 15.52
N ALA A 304 -9.14 -69.78 15.31
CA ALA A 304 -10.46 -70.09 15.95
C ALA A 304 -10.66 -69.85 17.50
N SER A 305 -11.88 -69.67 18.07
CA SER A 305 -13.25 -69.31 17.62
C SER A 305 -14.18 -69.07 18.86
N THR A 306 -15.46 -68.70 18.65
CA THR A 306 -16.61 -68.56 19.61
C THR A 306 -16.59 -67.36 20.56
N GLY A 307 -17.73 -66.73 20.94
CA GLY A 307 -19.14 -66.94 20.53
C GLY A 307 -20.09 -65.81 21.01
N VAL A 308 -21.36 -65.81 20.56
CA VAL A 308 -22.41 -64.77 20.79
C VAL A 308 -23.75 -65.45 21.16
N PRO A 309 -24.58 -64.87 22.06
CA PRO A 309 -25.87 -64.21 21.71
C PRO A 309 -26.06 -62.86 22.46
N ASP A 310 -26.80 -61.81 22.02
CA ASP A 310 -28.10 -61.64 21.30
C ASP A 310 -29.38 -61.81 22.15
N ILE A 311 -30.09 -60.68 22.45
CA ILE A 311 -31.56 -60.36 22.44
C ILE A 311 -31.63 -58.80 22.62
N ASP A 312 -32.09 -57.92 21.72
CA ASP A 312 -33.48 -57.57 21.25
C ASP A 312 -34.41 -57.04 22.38
N ALA A 313 -35.28 -56.00 22.28
CA ALA A 313 -35.76 -55.08 21.21
C ALA A 313 -35.79 -53.60 21.74
N SER A 314 -36.53 -52.57 21.28
CA SER A 314 -37.63 -52.39 20.30
C SER A 314 -37.78 -50.92 19.79
N VAL A 315 -38.65 -50.75 18.78
CA VAL A 315 -39.08 -49.55 17.99
C VAL A 315 -39.68 -48.34 18.76
N GLY A 316 -39.48 -47.13 18.19
CA GLY A 316 -40.31 -45.91 18.33
C GLY A 316 -40.02 -44.92 17.17
N GLU A 317 -41.02 -44.20 16.64
CA GLU A 317 -40.94 -43.49 15.34
C GLU A 317 -40.91 -41.93 15.41
N ASP A 318 -40.78 -41.32 14.22
CA ASP A 318 -40.94 -39.91 13.80
C ASP A 318 -39.77 -38.90 13.98
N GLY A 319 -39.46 -38.21 12.87
CA GLY A 319 -38.44 -37.14 12.80
C GLY A 319 -37.73 -37.00 11.45
N SER A 320 -38.44 -36.71 10.35
CA SER A 320 -37.79 -36.50 9.03
C SER A 320 -37.12 -35.12 8.92
N GLY A 321 -35.81 -35.09 8.72
CA GLY A 321 -35.03 -33.91 8.36
C GLY A 321 -33.87 -34.30 7.43
N SER A 322 -33.74 -33.63 6.29
CA SER A 322 -32.79 -33.97 5.24
C SER A 322 -31.94 -32.76 4.85
N ASP A 323 -30.81 -32.59 5.53
CA ASP A 323 -29.89 -31.49 5.28
C ASP A 323 -28.96 -31.84 4.11
N VAL A 324 -29.49 -31.60 2.90
CA VAL A 324 -28.77 -31.60 1.64
C VAL A 324 -28.56 -30.15 1.22
N ASP A 325 -27.31 -29.76 0.94
CA ASP A 325 -26.90 -28.50 0.30
C ASP A 325 -27.34 -27.16 0.97
N GLU A 326 -26.87 -26.88 2.20
CA GLU A 326 -26.75 -25.48 2.69
C GLU A 326 -25.42 -24.82 2.26
N ALA A 327 -25.20 -24.76 0.95
CA ALA A 327 -24.07 -24.03 0.33
C ALA A 327 -24.59 -22.89 -0.58
N ALA A 328 -25.55 -22.10 -0.08
CA ALA A 328 -26.35 -21.18 -0.88
C ALA A 328 -26.18 -19.70 -0.49
N GLY A 329 -25.89 -18.85 -1.48
CA GLY A 329 -26.61 -17.57 -1.59
C GLY A 329 -25.87 -16.24 -1.31
N ARG A 330 -24.59 -16.20 -0.93
CA ARG A 330 -23.88 -14.88 -0.88
C ARG A 330 -23.51 -14.42 -2.29
N ALA A 331 -24.13 -13.32 -2.75
CA ALA A 331 -23.92 -12.81 -4.10
C ALA A 331 -22.44 -12.42 -4.37
N PRO A 332 -21.91 -12.66 -5.58
CA PRO A 332 -20.53 -12.34 -5.91
C PRO A 332 -20.28 -10.83 -5.83
N SER A 333 -19.15 -10.42 -5.24
CA SER A 333 -18.83 -9.01 -5.07
C SER A 333 -18.71 -8.28 -6.41
N LEU A 334 -18.98 -6.97 -6.42
CA LEU A 334 -18.94 -6.16 -7.66
C LEU A 334 -17.60 -6.30 -8.41
N ALA A 335 -16.48 -6.45 -7.70
CA ALA A 335 -15.17 -6.67 -8.32
C ALA A 335 -15.06 -8.02 -9.04
N VAL A 336 -15.74 -9.06 -8.57
CA VAL A 336 -15.86 -10.37 -9.26
C VAL A 336 -16.79 -10.25 -10.47
N GLN A 337 -17.97 -9.64 -10.30
CA GLN A 337 -18.92 -9.41 -11.39
C GLN A 337 -18.29 -8.58 -12.53
N ARG A 338 -17.50 -7.57 -12.20
CA ARG A 338 -16.74 -6.74 -13.14
C ARG A 338 -15.73 -7.55 -13.95
N ARG A 339 -14.88 -8.35 -13.28
CA ARG A 339 -13.92 -9.23 -13.99
C ARG A 339 -14.64 -10.24 -14.87
N ARG A 340 -15.76 -10.81 -14.42
CA ARG A 340 -16.59 -11.72 -15.22
C ARG A 340 -17.12 -11.05 -16.48
N ALA A 341 -17.71 -9.86 -16.36
CA ALA A 341 -18.22 -9.09 -17.51
C ALA A 341 -17.13 -8.72 -18.52
N VAL A 342 -15.90 -8.43 -18.04
CA VAL A 342 -14.73 -8.22 -18.91
C VAL A 342 -14.33 -9.51 -19.64
N LEU A 343 -14.25 -10.65 -18.94
CA LEU A 343 -13.92 -11.96 -19.54
C LEU A 343 -14.95 -12.39 -20.58
N ASP A 344 -16.24 -12.21 -20.31
CA ASP A 344 -17.31 -12.49 -21.26
C ASP A 344 -17.22 -11.59 -22.50
N ALA A 345 -16.93 -10.29 -22.31
CA ALA A 345 -16.71 -9.36 -23.43
C ALA A 345 -15.46 -9.69 -24.26
N LEU A 346 -14.40 -10.23 -23.66
CA LEU A 346 -13.21 -10.73 -24.36
C LEU A 346 -13.50 -12.03 -25.14
N GLY A 347 -14.27 -12.95 -24.55
CA GLY A 347 -14.70 -14.19 -25.18
C GLY A 347 -15.64 -13.96 -26.38
N GLU A 348 -16.58 -13.01 -26.27
CA GLU A 348 -17.46 -12.60 -27.38
C GLU A 348 -16.70 -12.13 -28.63
N VAL A 349 -15.54 -11.49 -28.46
CA VAL A 349 -14.71 -11.02 -29.58
C VAL A 349 -13.60 -12.01 -29.95
N GLY A 350 -13.53 -13.17 -29.28
CA GLY A 350 -12.57 -14.24 -29.56
C GLY A 350 -11.10 -13.88 -29.33
N ALA A 351 -10.81 -12.92 -28.44
CA ALA A 351 -9.47 -12.40 -28.23
C ALA A 351 -8.55 -13.44 -27.57
N GLN A 352 -7.35 -13.62 -28.13
CA GLN A 352 -6.31 -14.52 -27.57
C GLN A 352 -5.08 -13.73 -27.11
N ARG A 353 -4.76 -12.63 -27.79
CA ARG A 353 -3.68 -11.70 -27.48
C ARG A 353 -4.27 -10.47 -26.81
N VAL A 354 -4.12 -10.34 -25.49
CA VAL A 354 -4.82 -9.34 -24.66
C VAL A 354 -3.85 -8.42 -23.93
N LEU A 355 -4.14 -7.13 -23.96
CA LEU A 355 -3.53 -6.11 -23.10
C LEU A 355 -4.42 -5.83 -21.88
N ASP A 356 -3.84 -5.85 -20.68
CA ASP A 356 -4.47 -5.36 -19.44
C ASP A 356 -3.80 -4.04 -19.07
N LEU A 357 -4.45 -2.92 -19.42
CA LEU A 357 -3.89 -1.57 -19.39
C LEU A 357 -4.37 -0.85 -18.13
N GLY A 358 -3.50 -0.75 -17.12
CA GLY A 358 -3.87 -0.44 -15.73
C GLY A 358 -4.06 -1.71 -14.89
N CYS A 359 -3.25 -2.75 -15.13
CA CYS A 359 -3.46 -4.08 -14.56
C CYS A 359 -3.33 -4.15 -13.02
N GLY A 360 -2.83 -3.10 -12.37
CA GLY A 360 -2.73 -2.98 -10.91
C GLY A 360 -1.97 -4.13 -10.28
N GLU A 361 -2.55 -4.73 -9.24
CA GLU A 361 -1.98 -5.90 -8.56
C GLU A 361 -2.26 -7.24 -9.26
N GLY A 362 -2.68 -7.21 -10.53
CA GLY A 362 -2.83 -8.39 -11.38
C GLY A 362 -4.12 -9.20 -11.18
N ALA A 363 -5.19 -8.57 -10.69
CA ALA A 363 -6.44 -9.26 -10.41
C ALA A 363 -7.11 -9.84 -11.67
N LEU A 364 -7.10 -9.12 -12.80
CA LEU A 364 -7.59 -9.63 -14.09
C LEU A 364 -6.58 -10.58 -14.74
N LEU A 365 -5.28 -10.26 -14.69
CA LEU A 365 -4.19 -11.16 -15.15
C LEU A 365 -4.30 -12.58 -14.58
N ARG A 366 -4.73 -12.73 -13.31
CA ARG A 366 -4.95 -14.03 -12.66
C ARG A 366 -5.99 -14.87 -13.42
N GLU A 367 -7.14 -14.26 -13.75
CA GLU A 367 -8.23 -14.93 -14.47
C GLU A 367 -7.82 -15.24 -15.93
N LEU A 368 -7.17 -14.28 -16.61
CA LEU A 368 -6.66 -14.45 -17.98
C LEU A 368 -5.64 -15.59 -18.09
N LEU A 369 -4.83 -15.81 -17.04
CA LEU A 369 -3.87 -16.92 -17.00
C LEU A 369 -4.53 -18.28 -16.71
N ALA A 370 -5.68 -18.31 -16.03
CA ALA A 370 -6.41 -19.54 -15.75
C ALA A 370 -7.09 -20.12 -17.00
N ASP A 371 -7.71 -19.28 -17.83
CA ASP A 371 -8.23 -19.68 -19.14
C ASP A 371 -7.07 -19.98 -20.11
N LYS A 372 -7.25 -20.96 -20.99
CA LYS A 372 -6.30 -21.37 -22.03
C LYS A 372 -6.55 -20.68 -23.38
N MET A 373 -7.65 -19.94 -23.53
CA MET A 373 -7.96 -19.12 -24.71
C MET A 373 -6.92 -18.02 -24.94
N PHE A 374 -6.46 -17.38 -23.86
CA PHE A 374 -5.53 -16.26 -23.93
C PHE A 374 -4.09 -16.75 -24.15
N THR A 375 -3.61 -16.73 -25.39
CA THR A 375 -2.28 -17.22 -25.78
C THR A 375 -1.16 -16.23 -25.45
N GLU A 376 -1.46 -14.94 -25.34
CA GLU A 376 -0.50 -13.89 -25.00
C GLU A 376 -1.18 -12.79 -24.16
N ILE A 377 -0.59 -12.44 -23.02
CA ILE A 377 -1.17 -11.53 -22.02
C ILE A 377 -0.10 -10.52 -21.62
N VAL A 378 -0.38 -9.23 -21.77
CA VAL A 378 0.53 -8.16 -21.33
C VAL A 378 -0.16 -7.26 -20.31
N GLY A 379 0.30 -7.34 -19.07
CA GLY A 379 -0.06 -6.38 -18.02
C GLY A 379 0.80 -5.12 -18.15
N VAL A 380 0.16 -3.95 -18.24
CA VAL A 380 0.81 -2.64 -18.27
C VAL A 380 0.33 -1.82 -17.09
N ASP A 381 1.24 -1.23 -16.33
CA ASP A 381 0.88 -0.29 -15.26
C ASP A 381 1.94 0.82 -15.10
N VAL A 382 1.52 2.00 -14.62
CA VAL A 382 2.42 3.11 -14.29
C VAL A 382 3.18 2.85 -12.98
N SER A 383 2.57 2.09 -12.07
CA SER A 383 3.05 1.75 -10.75
C SER A 383 3.89 0.47 -10.78
N MET A 384 5.22 0.63 -10.80
CA MET A 384 6.14 -0.50 -10.54
C MET A 384 5.84 -1.20 -9.20
N ARG A 385 5.25 -0.52 -8.21
CA ARG A 385 4.83 -1.17 -6.96
C ARG A 385 3.73 -2.20 -7.24
N ALA A 386 2.72 -1.83 -8.03
CA ALA A 386 1.62 -2.70 -8.39
C ALA A 386 2.12 -3.93 -9.20
N LEU A 387 2.97 -3.71 -10.20
CA LEU A 387 3.59 -4.78 -10.99
C LEU A 387 4.43 -5.77 -10.15
N HIS A 388 5.18 -5.29 -9.15
CA HIS A 388 5.91 -6.18 -8.21
C HIS A 388 4.97 -6.95 -7.26
N ILE A 389 3.76 -6.46 -7.00
CA ILE A 389 2.76 -7.18 -6.21
C ILE A 389 2.04 -8.20 -7.12
N ALA A 390 1.67 -7.81 -8.35
CA ALA A 390 1.15 -8.72 -9.38
C ALA A 390 2.09 -9.90 -9.62
N LYS A 391 3.39 -9.65 -9.88
CA LYS A 391 4.40 -10.70 -10.08
C LYS A 391 4.42 -11.73 -8.92
N ARG A 392 4.20 -11.26 -7.68
CA ARG A 392 4.18 -12.09 -6.48
C ARG A 392 2.86 -12.83 -6.28
N LYS A 393 1.71 -12.14 -6.40
CA LYS A 393 0.36 -12.71 -6.29
C LYS A 393 0.08 -13.76 -7.37
N LEU A 394 0.65 -13.59 -8.55
CA LEU A 394 0.61 -14.56 -9.66
C LEU A 394 1.69 -15.66 -9.53
N ARG A 395 2.58 -15.58 -8.54
CA ARG A 395 3.72 -16.49 -8.31
C ARG A 395 4.60 -16.69 -9.57
N VAL A 396 4.86 -15.63 -10.35
CA VAL A 396 5.51 -15.72 -11.69
C VAL A 396 6.84 -16.48 -11.67
N ASP A 397 7.69 -16.26 -10.67
CA ASP A 397 8.99 -16.94 -10.53
C ASP A 397 8.87 -18.45 -10.19
N ARG A 398 7.67 -18.94 -9.86
CA ARG A 398 7.33 -20.35 -9.65
C ARG A 398 6.37 -20.90 -10.74
N MET A 399 6.03 -20.13 -11.77
CA MET A 399 5.13 -20.59 -12.83
C MET A 399 5.76 -21.69 -13.69
N PRO A 400 4.98 -22.71 -14.13
CA PRO A 400 5.41 -23.61 -15.20
C PRO A 400 5.77 -22.81 -16.46
N GLU A 401 6.86 -23.19 -17.13
CA GLU A 401 7.44 -22.45 -18.27
C GLU A 401 6.44 -22.17 -19.42
N ARG A 402 5.46 -23.08 -19.63
CA ARG A 402 4.37 -22.90 -20.61
C ARG A 402 3.35 -21.82 -20.21
N VAL A 403 3.15 -21.57 -18.91
CA VAL A 403 2.31 -20.49 -18.39
C VAL A 403 3.10 -19.18 -18.33
N ALA A 404 4.35 -19.23 -17.85
CA ALA A 404 5.23 -18.06 -17.79
C ALA A 404 5.41 -17.40 -19.17
N ARG A 405 5.59 -18.18 -20.24
CA ARG A 405 5.69 -17.68 -21.63
C ARG A 405 4.45 -16.93 -22.15
N ARG A 406 3.30 -17.04 -21.48
CA ARG A 406 2.08 -16.30 -21.86
C ARG A 406 2.02 -14.90 -21.25
N LEU A 407 2.77 -14.62 -20.18
CA LEU A 407 2.70 -13.36 -19.43
C LEU A 407 3.90 -12.46 -19.71
N THR A 408 3.64 -11.20 -20.07
CA THR A 408 4.61 -10.11 -19.95
C THR A 408 4.06 -9.04 -19.00
N LEU A 409 4.94 -8.44 -18.17
CA LEU A 409 4.61 -7.28 -17.33
C LEU A 409 5.49 -6.11 -17.78
N LEU A 410 4.87 -4.97 -18.11
CA LEU A 410 5.54 -3.76 -18.59
C LEU A 410 5.21 -2.56 -17.71
N GLN A 411 6.20 -1.70 -17.42
CA GLN A 411 5.89 -0.36 -16.95
C GLN A 411 5.45 0.50 -18.15
N GLY A 412 4.34 1.21 -18.00
CA GLY A 412 3.85 2.16 -18.99
C GLY A 412 2.78 3.09 -18.42
N ALA A 413 2.83 4.37 -18.79
CA ALA A 413 1.74 5.30 -18.51
C ALA A 413 0.88 5.44 -19.78
N LEU A 414 -0.42 5.23 -19.66
CA LEU A 414 -1.35 5.11 -20.81
C LEU A 414 -1.55 6.42 -21.60
N THR A 415 -0.91 7.51 -21.19
CA THR A 415 -0.88 8.79 -21.91
C THR A 415 0.29 8.90 -22.90
N TYR A 416 1.11 7.85 -23.04
CA TYR A 416 2.25 7.79 -23.95
C TYR A 416 2.06 6.67 -24.98
N THR A 417 2.49 6.91 -26.21
CA THR A 417 2.45 5.92 -27.29
C THR A 417 3.56 4.89 -27.15
N ASP A 418 3.21 3.60 -27.09
CA ASP A 418 4.16 2.49 -27.09
C ASP A 418 3.90 1.57 -28.30
N ALA A 419 4.89 1.44 -29.18
CA ALA A 419 4.80 0.60 -30.37
C ALA A 419 4.68 -0.91 -30.04
N ARG A 420 5.10 -1.34 -28.84
CA ARG A 420 5.01 -2.73 -28.36
C ARG A 420 3.57 -3.18 -28.11
N LEU A 421 2.63 -2.25 -27.98
CA LEU A 421 1.21 -2.50 -27.70
C LEU A 421 0.36 -2.65 -28.97
N ARG A 422 0.98 -2.67 -30.16
CA ARG A 422 0.28 -2.75 -31.45
C ARG A 422 -0.08 -4.18 -31.83
N GLY A 423 -1.24 -4.34 -32.47
CA GLY A 423 -1.65 -5.60 -33.10
C GLY A 423 -2.12 -6.69 -32.14
N TYR A 424 -2.58 -6.32 -30.95
CA TYR A 424 -3.29 -7.22 -30.04
C TYR A 424 -4.77 -7.30 -30.41
N ASP A 425 -5.40 -8.42 -30.06
CA ASP A 425 -6.80 -8.69 -30.40
C ASP A 425 -7.73 -7.79 -29.57
N ALA A 426 -7.40 -7.61 -28.29
CA ALA A 426 -8.12 -6.72 -27.39
C ALA A 426 -7.20 -5.99 -26.40
N ALA A 427 -7.68 -4.85 -25.90
CA ALA A 427 -7.16 -4.20 -24.70
C ALA A 427 -8.27 -4.01 -23.66
N VAL A 428 -7.91 -4.01 -22.39
CA VAL A 428 -8.82 -3.75 -21.26
C VAL A 428 -8.32 -2.53 -20.48
N LEU A 429 -9.24 -1.64 -20.11
CA LEU A 429 -9.06 -0.56 -19.14
C LEU A 429 -10.15 -0.75 -18.07
N MET A 430 -9.86 -1.55 -17.05
CA MET A 430 -10.84 -1.93 -16.01
C MET A 430 -10.58 -1.13 -14.72
N GLU A 431 -11.40 -0.11 -14.48
CA GLU A 431 -11.23 0.94 -13.46
C GLU A 431 -9.90 1.70 -13.61
N VAL A 432 -9.87 2.64 -14.55
CA VAL A 432 -8.63 3.28 -15.04
C VAL A 432 -8.86 4.72 -15.51
N ILE A 433 -9.93 4.97 -16.26
CA ILE A 433 -10.17 6.28 -16.89
C ILE A 433 -10.51 7.36 -15.86
N GLU A 434 -11.24 7.00 -14.82
CA GLU A 434 -11.59 7.80 -13.65
C GLU A 434 -10.37 8.27 -12.84
N HIS A 435 -9.24 7.56 -12.91
CA HIS A 435 -7.99 7.95 -12.28
C HIS A 435 -7.12 8.88 -13.15
N VAL A 436 -7.53 9.14 -14.41
CA VAL A 436 -6.81 10.02 -15.35
C VAL A 436 -7.32 11.45 -15.22
N ASP A 437 -6.40 12.41 -15.05
CA ASP A 437 -6.76 13.84 -15.03
C ASP A 437 -7.49 14.21 -16.35
N PRO A 438 -8.69 14.83 -16.35
CA PRO A 438 -9.50 15.00 -17.56
C PRO A 438 -8.79 15.58 -18.80
N PRO A 439 -7.86 16.57 -18.69
CA PRO A 439 -7.08 17.06 -19.84
C PRO A 439 -6.20 16.00 -20.53
N ARG A 440 -5.91 14.88 -19.86
CA ARG A 440 -5.08 13.77 -20.36
C ARG A 440 -5.89 12.65 -21.02
N LEU A 441 -7.22 12.66 -20.94
CA LEU A 441 -8.07 11.65 -21.58
C LEU A 441 -7.87 11.62 -23.11
N GLY A 442 -7.62 12.76 -23.76
CA GLY A 442 -7.27 12.80 -25.18
C GLY A 442 -5.91 12.17 -25.53
N ALA A 443 -4.94 12.20 -24.60
CA ALA A 443 -3.67 11.50 -24.76
C ALA A 443 -3.82 9.99 -24.59
N LEU A 444 -4.68 9.55 -23.65
CA LEU A 444 -5.08 8.14 -23.52
C LEU A 444 -5.83 7.64 -24.76
N GLU A 445 -6.77 8.43 -25.28
CA GLU A 445 -7.47 8.12 -26.53
C GLU A 445 -6.48 7.90 -27.68
N HIS A 446 -5.54 8.83 -27.87
CA HIS A 446 -4.53 8.75 -28.92
C HIS A 446 -3.56 7.56 -28.74
N ALA A 447 -3.14 7.26 -27.51
CA ALA A 447 -2.25 6.13 -27.23
C ALA A 447 -2.95 4.78 -27.47
N VAL A 448 -4.16 4.59 -26.92
CA VAL A 448 -4.88 3.31 -26.95
C VAL A 448 -5.60 3.10 -28.29
N PHE A 449 -6.48 4.02 -28.69
CA PHE A 449 -7.40 3.80 -29.81
C PHE A 449 -6.78 4.15 -31.16
N ALA A 450 -5.97 5.22 -31.24
CA ALA A 450 -5.31 5.61 -32.49
C ALA A 450 -3.97 4.88 -32.73
N THR A 451 -3.16 4.67 -31.68
CA THR A 451 -1.74 4.26 -31.84
C THR A 451 -1.45 2.79 -31.57
N ALA A 452 -2.01 2.20 -30.49
CA ALA A 452 -1.99 0.76 -30.26
C ALA A 452 -3.06 0.07 -31.12
N ALA A 453 -4.26 0.67 -31.19
CA ALA A 453 -5.35 0.37 -32.11
C ALA A 453 -5.76 -1.13 -32.19
N PRO A 454 -5.97 -1.81 -31.04
CA PRO A 454 -6.31 -3.25 -30.99
C PRO A 454 -7.67 -3.56 -31.62
N GLY A 455 -7.93 -4.85 -31.91
CA GLY A 455 -9.18 -5.32 -32.53
C GLY A 455 -10.44 -4.90 -31.77
N SER A 456 -10.41 -4.96 -30.44
CA SER A 456 -11.42 -4.42 -29.53
C SER A 456 -10.80 -3.71 -28.33
N VAL A 457 -11.59 -2.88 -27.64
CA VAL A 457 -11.23 -2.30 -26.33
C VAL A 457 -12.40 -2.51 -25.36
N VAL A 458 -12.13 -2.99 -24.16
CA VAL A 458 -13.11 -3.05 -23.05
C VAL A 458 -12.73 -1.95 -22.06
N VAL A 459 -13.67 -1.05 -21.74
CA VAL A 459 -13.48 -0.02 -20.72
C VAL A 459 -14.53 -0.20 -19.64
N THR A 460 -14.14 -0.19 -18.36
CA THR A 460 -15.08 -0.04 -17.23
C THR A 460 -14.80 1.22 -16.43
N THR A 461 -15.85 1.74 -15.80
CA THR A 461 -15.82 2.91 -14.92
C THR A 461 -17.01 2.84 -13.95
N PRO A 462 -16.94 3.48 -12.76
CA PRO A 462 -18.10 3.71 -11.90
C PRO A 462 -19.24 4.42 -12.62
N ASN A 463 -20.45 4.18 -12.12
CA ASN A 463 -21.64 5.00 -12.41
C ASN A 463 -21.89 5.93 -11.21
N SER A 464 -21.76 7.25 -11.39
CA SER A 464 -22.00 8.21 -10.31
C SER A 464 -23.49 8.38 -9.96
N GLU A 465 -24.41 8.02 -10.85
CA GLU A 465 -25.86 8.01 -10.55
C GLU A 465 -26.17 6.99 -9.46
N TYR A 466 -25.46 5.86 -9.44
CA TYR A 466 -25.64 4.80 -8.45
C TYR A 466 -25.19 5.20 -7.04
N ASN A 467 -24.35 6.22 -6.89
CA ASN A 467 -23.76 6.56 -5.60
C ASN A 467 -24.81 6.95 -4.54
N ALA A 468 -26.01 7.36 -4.96
CA ALA A 468 -27.15 7.62 -4.09
C ALA A 468 -27.66 6.39 -3.30
N THR A 469 -27.28 5.16 -3.68
CA THR A 469 -27.66 3.94 -2.92
C THR A 469 -26.68 3.59 -1.79
N TYR A 470 -25.58 4.31 -1.61
CA TYR A 470 -24.61 4.04 -0.55
C TYR A 470 -24.87 4.94 0.66
N GLU A 471 -25.53 4.39 1.69
CA GLU A 471 -25.94 5.12 2.91
C GLU A 471 -24.80 5.88 3.61
N THR A 472 -23.56 5.40 3.46
CA THR A 472 -22.35 5.97 4.08
C THR A 472 -21.59 6.97 3.20
N LEU A 473 -22.05 7.24 1.97
CA LEU A 473 -21.37 8.12 1.01
C LEU A 473 -22.03 9.51 0.95
N PRO A 474 -21.35 10.59 1.40
CA PRO A 474 -21.93 11.94 1.36
C PRO A 474 -22.24 12.40 -0.06
N ALA A 475 -23.38 13.07 -0.25
CA ALA A 475 -23.81 13.57 -1.55
C ALA A 475 -22.73 14.46 -2.21
N GLY A 476 -22.37 14.13 -3.46
CA GLY A 476 -21.32 14.83 -4.20
C GLY A 476 -19.89 14.33 -3.95
N LYS A 477 -19.70 13.22 -3.21
CA LYS A 477 -18.41 12.51 -3.12
C LYS A 477 -18.31 11.38 -4.15
N PHE A 478 -17.08 11.11 -4.59
CA PHE A 478 -16.72 9.91 -5.34
C PHE A 478 -16.67 8.69 -4.42
N ARG A 479 -16.88 7.51 -4.99
CA ARG A 479 -16.84 6.21 -4.32
C ARG A 479 -15.46 5.90 -3.72
N HIS A 480 -14.39 6.40 -4.34
CA HIS A 480 -13.01 6.29 -3.87
C HIS A 480 -12.28 7.65 -3.94
N ASP A 481 -11.46 7.94 -2.92
CA ASP A 481 -10.78 9.24 -2.74
C ASP A 481 -9.76 9.60 -3.84
N ASP A 482 -9.34 8.62 -4.65
CA ASP A 482 -8.34 8.75 -5.72
C ASP A 482 -8.95 8.78 -7.13
N HIS A 483 -10.27 8.88 -7.25
CA HIS A 483 -10.95 9.24 -8.50
C HIS A 483 -10.78 10.74 -8.81
N ARG A 484 -10.64 11.07 -10.09
CA ARG A 484 -10.61 12.45 -10.63
C ARG A 484 -11.97 12.93 -11.08
N PHE A 485 -12.82 12.01 -11.49
CA PHE A 485 -14.21 12.20 -11.87
C PHE A 485 -14.95 10.86 -11.75
N GLU A 486 -16.27 10.91 -11.70
CA GLU A 486 -17.12 9.74 -11.93
C GLU A 486 -18.30 10.16 -12.82
N TRP A 487 -18.42 9.51 -13.99
CA TRP A 487 -19.42 9.89 -14.99
C TRP A 487 -20.78 9.24 -14.74
N THR A 488 -21.83 9.98 -15.09
CA THR A 488 -23.17 9.45 -15.32
C THR A 488 -23.19 8.56 -16.57
N ARG A 489 -24.27 7.80 -16.77
CA ARG A 489 -24.51 7.00 -17.97
C ARG A 489 -24.56 7.86 -19.23
N ALA A 490 -25.08 9.09 -19.14
CA ALA A 490 -25.14 10.04 -20.25
C ALA A 490 -23.73 10.52 -20.67
N GLU A 491 -22.88 10.88 -19.71
CA GLU A 491 -21.51 11.36 -19.98
C GLU A 491 -20.62 10.24 -20.53
N PHE A 492 -20.65 9.05 -19.92
CA PHE A 492 -19.87 7.90 -20.40
C PHE A 492 -20.32 7.47 -21.79
N ALA A 493 -21.63 7.46 -22.08
CA ALA A 493 -22.16 7.19 -23.41
C ALA A 493 -21.70 8.23 -24.45
N ALA A 494 -21.71 9.52 -24.10
CA ALA A 494 -21.25 10.59 -24.98
C ALA A 494 -19.75 10.51 -25.26
N TRP A 495 -18.93 10.30 -24.22
CA TRP A 495 -17.48 10.10 -24.36
C TRP A 495 -17.17 8.88 -25.23
N ALA A 496 -17.73 7.72 -24.90
CA ALA A 496 -17.45 6.47 -25.60
C ALA A 496 -17.91 6.51 -27.06
N THR A 497 -19.07 7.12 -27.35
CA THR A 497 -19.53 7.32 -28.73
C THR A 497 -18.59 8.23 -29.51
N GLY A 498 -18.12 9.32 -28.90
CA GLY A 498 -17.15 10.23 -29.51
C GLY A 498 -15.81 9.58 -29.81
N VAL A 499 -15.24 8.82 -28.86
CA VAL A 499 -14.02 8.03 -29.04
C VAL A 499 -14.19 7.03 -30.18
N ALA A 500 -15.32 6.31 -30.21
CA ALA A 500 -15.59 5.30 -31.23
C ALA A 500 -15.63 5.92 -32.64
N GLN A 501 -16.35 7.04 -32.80
CA GLN A 501 -16.44 7.78 -34.06
C GLN A 501 -15.08 8.30 -34.54
N ARG A 502 -14.26 8.88 -33.65
CA ARG A 502 -12.94 9.45 -34.01
C ARG A 502 -11.91 8.41 -34.43
N ASN A 503 -11.99 7.19 -33.89
CA ASN A 503 -10.95 6.16 -34.03
C ASN A 503 -11.35 4.94 -34.89
N GLY A 504 -12.55 4.94 -35.49
CA GLY A 504 -13.01 3.86 -36.37
C GLY A 504 -13.49 2.60 -35.64
N TYR A 505 -14.09 2.76 -34.47
CA TYR A 505 -14.72 1.68 -33.69
C TYR A 505 -16.24 1.82 -33.72
N ARG A 506 -16.95 0.71 -33.47
CA ARG A 506 -18.34 0.70 -32.98
C ARG A 506 -18.27 0.46 -31.47
N VAL A 507 -19.20 1.01 -30.70
CA VAL A 507 -19.27 0.78 -29.25
C VAL A 507 -20.62 0.17 -28.85
N ARG A 508 -20.60 -0.71 -27.86
CA ARG A 508 -21.76 -1.26 -27.14
C ARG A 508 -21.60 -0.97 -25.65
N LEU A 509 -22.60 -0.34 -25.04
CA LEU A 509 -22.62 -0.06 -23.60
C LEU A 509 -23.37 -1.17 -22.86
N ARG A 510 -22.97 -1.47 -21.63
CA ARG A 510 -23.58 -2.49 -20.76
C ARG A 510 -23.58 -2.07 -19.28
N PRO A 511 -24.63 -2.40 -18.50
CA PRO A 511 -24.57 -2.38 -17.05
C PRO A 511 -23.67 -3.50 -16.51
N VAL A 512 -23.07 -3.30 -15.34
CA VAL A 512 -22.29 -4.28 -14.59
C VAL A 512 -22.55 -4.10 -13.09
N GLY A 513 -22.97 -5.18 -12.41
CA GLY A 513 -23.52 -5.12 -11.05
C GLY A 513 -25.05 -5.14 -11.05
N ASP A 514 -25.63 -5.06 -9.85
CA ASP A 514 -27.09 -5.05 -9.65
C ASP A 514 -27.72 -3.79 -10.26
N ASP A 515 -28.69 -3.96 -11.18
CA ASP A 515 -29.24 -2.87 -11.99
C ASP A 515 -30.43 -2.20 -11.28
N HIS A 516 -30.21 -1.01 -10.71
CA HIS A 516 -31.27 -0.25 -10.04
C HIS A 516 -32.21 0.38 -11.08
N PRO A 517 -33.55 0.22 -11.00
CA PRO A 517 -34.48 0.60 -12.07
C PRO A 517 -34.36 2.04 -12.58
N GLU A 518 -34.00 2.99 -11.71
CA GLU A 518 -33.84 4.40 -12.06
C GLU A 518 -32.38 4.80 -12.31
N LEU A 519 -31.43 4.22 -11.57
CA LEU A 519 -30.03 4.66 -11.50
C LEU A 519 -29.09 3.82 -12.37
N GLY A 520 -29.55 2.67 -12.87
CA GLY A 520 -28.75 1.68 -13.56
C GLY A 520 -27.89 0.84 -12.59
N ALA A 521 -26.90 0.15 -13.12
CA ALA A 521 -25.95 -0.64 -12.33
C ALA A 521 -24.79 0.21 -11.75
N PRO A 522 -24.09 -0.24 -10.69
CA PRO A 522 -23.00 0.51 -10.05
C PRO A 522 -21.77 0.71 -10.94
N THR A 523 -21.60 -0.11 -11.98
CA THR A 523 -20.49 -0.05 -12.93
C THR A 523 -21.02 -0.01 -14.36
N GLN A 524 -20.29 0.69 -15.21
CA GLN A 524 -20.55 0.82 -16.63
C GLN A 524 -19.46 0.09 -17.42
N LEU A 525 -19.82 -0.57 -18.52
CA LEU A 525 -18.87 -1.18 -19.44
C LEU A 525 -19.12 -0.69 -20.87
N ALA A 526 -18.06 -0.29 -21.57
CA ALA A 526 -18.07 0.01 -23.00
C ALA A 526 -17.18 -1.00 -23.74
N LEU A 527 -17.79 -1.84 -24.58
CA LEU A 527 -17.11 -2.72 -25.52
C LEU A 527 -17.01 -2.03 -26.87
N PHE A 528 -15.80 -1.65 -27.25
CA PHE A 528 -15.45 -1.11 -28.55
C PHE A 528 -14.94 -2.22 -29.46
N THR A 529 -15.32 -2.24 -30.74
CA THR A 529 -14.81 -3.16 -31.75
C THR A 529 -14.51 -2.41 -33.05
N ARG A 530 -13.33 -2.64 -33.65
CA ARG A 530 -12.91 -1.99 -34.90
C ARG A 530 -13.91 -2.23 -36.03
N ILE A 531 -14.21 -1.20 -36.82
CA ILE A 531 -15.09 -1.31 -38.00
C ILE A 531 -14.43 -2.17 -39.10
N ASP A 532 -13.12 -2.01 -39.29
CA ASP A 532 -12.35 -2.62 -40.39
C ASP A 532 -11.70 -3.98 -40.01
N GLY A 533 -11.99 -4.51 -38.82
CA GLY A 533 -11.30 -5.67 -38.26
C GLY A 533 -9.86 -5.39 -37.78
N PRO A 534 -9.08 -6.43 -37.44
CA PRO A 534 -7.72 -6.30 -36.94
C PRO A 534 -6.74 -5.81 -38.02
N ARG A 535 -5.93 -4.80 -37.72
CA ARG A 535 -4.85 -4.36 -38.62
C ARG A 535 -3.65 -5.32 -38.48
N PRO A 536 -3.15 -5.94 -39.58
CA PRO A 536 -2.08 -6.92 -39.48
C PRO A 536 -0.75 -6.31 -39.01
N THR A 537 -0.02 -7.07 -38.20
CA THR A 537 1.33 -6.73 -37.71
C THR A 537 2.34 -6.76 -38.86
N GLY A 538 2.72 -5.58 -39.38
CA GLY A 538 3.77 -5.46 -40.39
C GLY A 538 3.75 -4.17 -41.24
N ALA A 539 2.68 -3.38 -41.18
CA ALA A 539 2.56 -2.13 -41.95
C ALA A 539 3.28 -0.95 -41.26
N ASP A 540 4.60 -0.87 -41.43
CA ASP A 540 5.41 0.29 -41.04
C ASP A 540 5.10 1.49 -41.95
N THR A 541 4.14 2.34 -41.56
CA THR A 541 3.84 3.60 -42.26
C THR A 541 4.91 4.66 -41.97
N LYS A 542 6.05 4.55 -42.66
CA LYS A 542 7.07 5.61 -42.70
C LYS A 542 6.52 6.87 -43.40
N GLY A 543 6.28 7.92 -42.63
CA GLY A 543 6.40 9.32 -43.07
C GLY A 543 5.30 9.87 -43.99
N ALA A 544 4.19 10.31 -43.40
CA ALA A 544 3.34 11.42 -43.86
C ALA A 544 2.39 11.79 -42.69
N VAL A 545 2.20 13.06 -42.28
CA VAL A 545 2.79 14.34 -42.71
C VAL A 545 3.41 15.03 -41.49
#